data_AF-A0A2E7A478-F1
#
_entry.id   AF-A0A2E7A478-F1
#
_cell.length_a   1.000
_cell.length_b   1.000
_cell.length_c   1.000
_cell.angle_alpha   90.00
_cell.angle_beta   90.00
_cell.angle_gamma   90.00
#
_symmetry.space_group_name_H-M   'P 1'
#
loop_
_entity.id
_entity.type
_entity.pdbx_description
1 polymer ?
#
loop_
_entity_poly.entity_id
_entity_poly.type
_entity_poly.pdbx_seq_one_letter_code
_entity_poly.pdbx_strand_id
1 'polypeptide(L)'
;MFSRLEVLHSSQLPVHFVSLLNARLFALLLLFAVTGCAAPDIGSDETFERHPSFATTTSFDEQTPVSGPRATSEISVPRIDALLGSAPLFPDAQLEQVSLPQGVETSVSGLHGQIRATAFGPQGDFGWGLSYYTALWGSFPTLPPHGLLTASGTWLIPDNWRYLETLCPQGTFARDFLTERGPSYRDVFQSIEGGVGHWEQSRFPSTQPKFRLTGNTDCYTSDTSNPGWAWSNQQEILPGLVQLSNRIVVPPDGITFKPNDGALLGTAWVALPLSKPYERNAVTVGDKSWTLFLESENFSGPVAYWAPEAWSRITTDHPSSHFRGLDHRPIDTEYRLFATHIDLPGLTAGTPDEDWLRVAALSFPVDKQGRTVFHQDVTFYGRNAIFDQFAEASNGGALPLGVADTALMHAPLQTHRWELQSDGREVTGLENFVVLDDWDTNEKEGWAWGLQWSDYSGVFPTHYRAPESEWLAEDKTNSPPALNSTQAALPTAVRRSGYAPTLDDGPVPQVREVQLNDGSLLRYTWYRFVDQPAIEALELTAQQKTELQSVVEQIHTQWDQQTEFIKPPSQGELVELQQELIVEPPPGAEVGWVPVVISQTAAG
;
A
#
# COMPACT_ATOMS: atom_id res chain seq x y z
N MET A 1 32.86 -13.35 28.16
CA MET A 1 33.09 -14.82 28.21
C MET A 1 33.19 -15.20 29.69
N PHE A 2 32.23 -15.98 30.21
CA PHE A 2 32.08 -16.42 31.62
C PHE A 2 31.76 -15.35 32.71
N SER A 3 31.14 -15.84 33.80
CA SER A 3 30.70 -15.19 35.07
C SER A 3 29.61 -14.12 34.95
N ARG A 4 28.38 -14.19 35.54
CA ARG A 4 27.80 -14.68 36.83
C ARG A 4 28.17 -13.90 38.11
N LEU A 5 27.20 -13.19 38.70
CA LEU A 5 26.42 -13.50 39.93
C LEU A 5 25.29 -12.44 40.08
N GLU A 6 24.02 -12.80 40.27
CA GLU A 6 23.28 -12.95 41.56
C GLU A 6 23.14 -11.61 42.36
N VAL A 7 21.98 -10.95 42.38
CA VAL A 7 20.68 -11.27 43.04
C VAL A 7 20.61 -10.85 44.52
N LEU A 8 19.64 -9.99 44.85
CA LEU A 8 18.96 -9.94 46.15
C LEU A 8 17.52 -9.37 45.99
N HIS A 9 16.64 -9.67 46.93
CA HIS A 9 15.17 -9.51 46.81
C HIS A 9 14.60 -8.65 47.98
N SER A 10 13.25 -8.53 48.06
CA SER A 10 12.44 -7.91 49.15
C SER A 10 12.03 -6.43 48.93
N SER A 11 10.78 -5.96 49.16
CA SER A 11 9.49 -6.65 49.44
C SER A 11 8.28 -5.70 49.53
N GLN A 12 7.09 -6.20 49.15
CA GLN A 12 5.74 -5.90 49.69
C GLN A 12 5.05 -4.51 49.53
N LEU A 13 4.03 -4.49 48.66
CA LEU A 13 2.60 -4.12 48.87
C LEU A 13 2.15 -3.56 50.26
N PRO A 14 1.11 -2.68 50.35
CA PRO A 14 -0.24 -3.01 49.85
C PRO A 14 -1.23 -1.91 49.37
N VAL A 15 -2.23 -2.43 48.64
CA VAL A 15 -3.64 -2.01 48.40
C VAL A 15 -4.24 -0.89 49.26
N HIS A 16 -5.06 -0.03 48.61
CA HIS A 16 -6.22 0.59 49.26
C HIS A 16 -7.48 0.61 48.35
N PHE A 17 -8.65 0.40 48.96
CA PHE A 17 -9.98 0.39 48.34
C PHE A 17 -10.68 1.75 48.47
N VAL A 18 -11.41 2.19 47.44
CA VAL A 18 -12.61 3.05 47.58
C VAL A 18 -13.66 2.61 46.54
N SER A 19 -14.93 2.57 46.94
CA SER A 19 -16.09 2.36 46.06
C SER A 19 -17.26 3.22 46.57
N LEU A 20 -17.96 3.90 45.66
CA LEU A 20 -19.22 4.64 45.80
C LEU A 20 -19.63 5.04 44.36
N LEU A 21 -20.56 4.37 43.67
CA LEU A 21 -22.01 4.26 43.91
C LEU A 21 -22.75 5.61 43.83
N ASN A 22 -23.47 5.83 42.71
CA ASN A 22 -24.72 6.59 42.72
C ASN A 22 -25.60 6.27 41.50
N ALA A 23 -26.92 6.36 41.66
CA ALA A 23 -27.89 6.06 40.60
C ALA A 23 -29.13 6.97 40.67
N ARG A 24 -29.65 7.32 39.49
CA ARG A 24 -30.98 7.90 39.14
C ARG A 24 -31.05 7.81 37.61
N LEU A 25 -31.92 7.04 36.95
CA LEU A 25 -33.37 6.87 37.12
C LEU A 25 -34.15 8.18 36.92
N PHE A 26 -34.64 8.38 35.70
CA PHE A 26 -35.86 9.12 35.40
C PHE A 26 -36.57 8.46 34.21
N ALA A 27 -37.90 8.53 34.21
CA ALA A 27 -38.79 8.15 33.10
C ALA A 27 -39.64 9.41 32.74
N LEU A 28 -40.58 9.47 31.79
CA LEU A 28 -41.47 8.44 31.22
C LEU A 28 -42.19 9.05 29.98
N LEU A 29 -42.61 8.21 29.02
CA LEU A 29 -43.78 8.38 28.09
C LEU A 29 -44.11 9.74 27.42
N LEU A 30 -44.14 9.74 26.07
CA LEU A 30 -45.36 9.86 25.22
C LEU A 30 -44.93 9.99 23.73
N LEU A 31 -45.14 9.03 22.81
CA LEU A 31 -46.39 8.59 22.16
C LEU A 31 -47.06 9.66 21.28
N PHE A 32 -46.83 9.59 19.96
CA PHE A 32 -47.87 9.81 18.94
C PHE A 32 -47.50 9.04 17.66
N ALA A 33 -48.52 8.46 17.01
CA ALA A 33 -48.41 7.81 15.71
C ALA A 33 -49.62 8.22 14.86
N VAL A 34 -49.38 8.51 13.57
CA VAL A 34 -50.45 8.72 12.58
C VAL A 34 -50.04 8.00 11.29
N THR A 35 -50.90 7.10 10.82
CA THR A 35 -50.78 6.40 9.55
C THR A 35 -51.47 7.20 8.44
N GLY A 36 -50.95 7.10 7.21
CA GLY A 36 -51.59 7.66 6.01
C GLY A 36 -51.09 6.98 4.75
N CYS A 37 -51.98 6.33 4.02
CA CYS A 37 -51.67 5.57 2.80
C CYS A 37 -52.43 6.11 1.58
N ALA A 38 -52.04 5.61 0.41
CA ALA A 38 -52.72 5.67 -0.90
C ALA A 38 -52.38 6.84 -1.86
N ALA A 39 -52.44 6.48 -3.15
CA ALA A 39 -52.21 7.27 -4.35
C ALA A 39 -53.57 7.32 -5.15
N PRO A 40 -53.70 7.52 -6.49
CA PRO A 40 -52.72 7.65 -7.58
C PRO A 40 -53.08 8.77 -8.61
N ASP A 41 -52.95 8.46 -9.91
CA ASP A 41 -53.28 9.21 -11.14
C ASP A 41 -52.23 10.22 -11.66
N ILE A 42 -51.98 10.47 -12.97
CA ILE A 42 -52.07 9.80 -14.30
C ILE A 42 -52.27 10.89 -15.38
N GLY A 43 -51.49 10.83 -16.47
CA GLY A 43 -51.62 11.61 -17.73
C GLY A 43 -50.26 12.15 -18.24
N SER A 44 -49.79 11.99 -19.49
CA SER A 44 -50.37 12.10 -20.86
C SER A 44 -50.63 13.56 -21.30
N ASP A 45 -50.20 14.13 -22.44
CA ASP A 45 -49.30 13.79 -23.59
C ASP A 45 -48.81 15.15 -24.23
N GLU A 46 -48.11 15.36 -25.38
CA GLU A 46 -47.70 14.54 -26.54
C GLU A 46 -46.45 15.14 -27.29
N THR A 47 -45.46 14.30 -27.64
CA THR A 47 -44.63 14.25 -28.90
C THR A 47 -43.76 15.43 -29.46
N PHE A 48 -43.08 15.12 -30.60
CA PHE A 48 -42.19 15.91 -31.50
C PHE A 48 -40.70 16.12 -31.03
N GLU A 49 -39.65 15.81 -31.81
CA GLU A 49 -39.58 15.14 -33.13
C GLU A 49 -38.22 14.43 -33.45
N ARG A 50 -38.31 13.16 -33.90
CA ARG A 50 -37.55 12.44 -34.98
C ARG A 50 -36.28 13.09 -35.59
N HIS A 51 -35.09 12.44 -35.67
CA HIS A 51 -34.63 11.29 -36.51
C HIS A 51 -33.38 11.72 -37.36
N PRO A 52 -32.67 10.85 -38.13
CA PRO A 52 -32.78 9.39 -38.30
C PRO A 52 -31.48 8.59 -38.02
N SER A 53 -31.62 7.26 -37.96
CA SER A 53 -30.54 6.28 -38.15
C SER A 53 -30.54 5.73 -39.58
N PHE A 54 -29.44 5.13 -40.08
CA PHE A 54 -29.49 4.11 -41.14
C PHE A 54 -28.25 3.18 -41.09
N ALA A 55 -28.33 2.02 -41.73
CA ALA A 55 -27.36 0.93 -41.61
C ALA A 55 -27.31 0.04 -42.88
N THR A 56 -26.41 -0.97 -42.84
CA THR A 56 -26.34 -2.18 -43.70
C THR A 56 -25.43 -2.12 -44.95
N THR A 57 -25.05 -3.30 -45.43
CA THR A 57 -23.94 -3.67 -46.34
C THR A 57 -24.35 -3.88 -47.82
N THR A 58 -23.38 -3.88 -48.76
CA THR A 58 -23.11 -5.03 -49.71
C THR A 58 -21.90 -4.83 -50.68
N SER A 59 -21.10 -5.90 -50.81
CA SER A 59 -20.28 -6.45 -51.92
C SER A 59 -20.06 -5.77 -53.31
N PHE A 60 -18.80 -5.83 -53.80
CA PHE A 60 -18.25 -6.21 -55.15
C PHE A 60 -18.83 -5.58 -56.47
N ASP A 61 -18.13 -5.46 -57.62
CA ASP A 61 -16.85 -6.05 -58.11
C ASP A 61 -16.12 -5.19 -59.21
N GLU A 62 -15.03 -5.73 -59.79
CA GLU A 62 -14.24 -5.36 -61.01
C GLU A 62 -14.75 -4.28 -62.01
N GLN A 63 -13.95 -3.51 -62.80
CA GLN A 63 -12.50 -3.44 -63.15
C GLN A 63 -12.17 -1.93 -63.51
N THR A 64 -11.15 -1.40 -64.22
CA THR A 64 -10.05 -1.80 -65.15
C THR A 64 -8.87 -0.75 -65.02
N PRO A 65 -7.73 -0.77 -65.78
CA PRO A 65 -6.48 -0.11 -65.34
C PRO A 65 -6.08 1.23 -66.00
N VAL A 66 -5.23 2.00 -65.30
CA VAL A 66 -4.29 3.00 -65.86
C VAL A 66 -2.92 2.82 -65.22
N SER A 67 -1.83 2.91 -66.00
CA SER A 67 -0.47 2.73 -65.52
C SER A 67 0.17 4.02 -64.95
N GLY A 68 0.73 3.92 -63.75
CA GLY A 68 1.56 4.94 -63.10
C GLY A 68 2.91 4.38 -62.66
N PRO A 69 3.92 5.22 -62.36
CA PRO A 69 5.30 4.76 -62.14
C PRO A 69 5.46 3.92 -60.87
N ARG A 70 6.26 2.86 -60.97
CA ARG A 70 6.58 1.92 -59.88
C ARG A 70 7.53 2.57 -58.87
N ALA A 71 6.99 3.37 -57.96
CA ALA A 71 7.67 3.71 -56.72
C ALA A 71 7.69 2.47 -55.82
N THR A 72 8.85 1.83 -55.66
CA THR A 72 9.07 0.86 -54.58
C THR A 72 9.29 1.61 -53.27
N SER A 73 8.22 2.21 -52.75
CA SER A 73 8.12 2.52 -51.33
C SER A 73 8.00 1.19 -50.59
N GLU A 74 9.13 0.62 -50.20
CA GLU A 74 9.15 -0.38 -49.14
C GLU A 74 8.57 0.31 -47.90
N ILE A 75 7.32 0.01 -47.58
CA ILE A 75 6.76 0.34 -46.27
C ILE A 75 7.50 -0.58 -45.30
N SER A 76 8.58 -0.06 -44.73
CA SER A 76 9.22 -0.65 -43.56
C SER A 76 8.25 -0.53 -42.40
N VAL A 77 7.28 -1.44 -42.36
CA VAL A 77 6.66 -1.85 -41.09
C VAL A 77 7.85 -2.11 -40.16
N PRO A 78 7.96 -1.39 -39.02
CA PRO A 78 9.04 -1.63 -38.09
C PRO A 78 9.07 -3.13 -37.80
N ARG A 79 10.24 -3.76 -37.92
CA ARG A 79 10.38 -5.04 -37.26
C ARG A 79 10.12 -4.76 -35.78
N ILE A 80 9.14 -5.46 -35.23
CA ILE A 80 9.17 -5.77 -33.81
C ILE A 80 10.37 -6.70 -33.69
N ASP A 81 11.57 -6.10 -33.53
CA ASP A 81 12.76 -6.85 -33.16
C ASP A 81 12.39 -7.56 -31.88
N ALA A 82 12.43 -8.89 -31.95
CA ALA A 82 11.61 -9.70 -31.07
C ALA A 82 12.08 -9.51 -29.63
N LEU A 83 11.25 -8.87 -28.80
CA LEU A 83 11.48 -8.57 -27.38
C LEU A 83 11.42 -9.84 -26.53
N LEU A 84 12.19 -10.86 -26.93
CA LEU A 84 12.26 -12.21 -26.37
C LEU A 84 13.44 -12.32 -25.40
N GLY A 85 13.23 -13.06 -24.32
CA GLY A 85 14.23 -13.27 -23.28
C GLY A 85 14.40 -12.08 -22.33
N SER A 86 15.39 -12.21 -21.45
CA SER A 86 15.72 -11.25 -20.39
C SER A 86 16.02 -9.87 -20.95
N ALA A 87 15.58 -8.83 -20.24
CA ALA A 87 15.98 -7.46 -20.55
C ALA A 87 17.50 -7.26 -20.33
N PRO A 88 18.14 -6.37 -21.09
CA PRO A 88 19.52 -5.99 -20.81
C PRO A 88 19.60 -5.26 -19.46
N LEU A 89 20.20 -5.92 -18.46
CA LEU A 89 20.53 -5.30 -17.19
C LEU A 89 21.73 -4.35 -17.38
N PHE A 90 21.58 -3.11 -16.93
CA PHE A 90 22.71 -2.20 -16.73
C PHE A 90 23.41 -2.52 -15.41
N PRO A 91 24.70 -2.22 -15.23
CA PRO A 91 25.33 -2.33 -13.91
C PRO A 91 24.76 -1.29 -12.94
N ASP A 92 24.77 -1.61 -11.64
CA ASP A 92 24.42 -0.67 -10.57
C ASP A 92 25.25 0.62 -10.70
N ALA A 93 24.60 1.78 -10.61
CA ALA A 93 25.29 3.07 -10.69
C ALA A 93 26.11 3.32 -9.41
N GLN A 94 27.33 3.84 -9.56
CA GLN A 94 28.21 4.11 -8.42
C GLN A 94 27.70 5.30 -7.60
N LEU A 95 27.68 5.12 -6.27
CA LEU A 95 27.35 6.18 -5.32
C LEU A 95 28.39 7.32 -5.37
N GLU A 96 27.92 8.55 -5.29
CA GLU A 96 28.77 9.74 -5.32
C GLU A 96 29.71 9.80 -4.10
N GLN A 97 31.00 10.02 -4.34
CA GLN A 97 31.99 10.25 -3.29
C GLN A 97 32.01 11.74 -2.88
N VAL A 98 31.19 12.09 -1.89
CA VAL A 98 31.12 13.45 -1.34
C VAL A 98 32.29 13.71 -0.39
N SER A 99 33.05 14.77 -0.64
CA SER A 99 34.11 15.27 0.26
C SER A 99 33.53 16.28 1.26
N LEU A 100 33.33 15.86 2.51
CA LEU A 100 32.78 16.71 3.57
C LEU A 100 33.75 17.79 4.08
N PRO A 101 33.25 18.91 4.64
CA PRO A 101 34.09 19.91 5.33
C PRO A 101 34.85 19.34 6.53
N GLN A 102 35.95 20.00 6.90
CA GLN A 102 36.68 19.67 8.14
C GLN A 102 35.76 19.83 9.37
N GLY A 103 35.67 18.78 10.18
CA GLY A 103 34.81 18.75 11.37
C GLY A 103 33.34 18.42 11.09
N VAL A 104 33.02 17.93 9.89
CA VAL A 104 31.71 17.37 9.53
C VAL A 104 31.89 15.90 9.14
N GLU A 105 31.10 15.02 9.74
CA GLU A 105 31.14 13.57 9.51
C GLU A 105 29.75 13.04 9.10
N THR A 106 29.67 11.81 8.59
CA THR A 106 28.39 11.15 8.29
C THR A 106 27.80 10.54 9.56
N SER A 107 26.54 10.85 9.88
CA SER A 107 25.82 10.19 10.97
C SER A 107 25.62 8.71 10.64
N VAL A 108 25.95 7.82 11.59
CA VAL A 108 25.72 6.37 11.47
C VAL A 108 24.23 6.04 11.66
N SER A 109 23.51 6.85 12.44
CA SER A 109 22.11 6.60 12.83
C SER A 109 21.08 7.49 12.15
N GLY A 110 21.51 8.54 11.43
CA GLY A 110 20.60 9.51 10.82
C GLY A 110 19.66 10.16 11.84
N LEU A 111 18.40 10.32 11.47
CA LEU A 111 17.23 10.43 12.35
C LEU A 111 16.27 9.33 11.93
N HIS A 112 15.81 8.48 12.83
CA HIS A 112 14.95 7.34 12.51
C HIS A 112 13.80 7.19 13.49
N GLY A 113 12.69 6.59 13.05
CA GLY A 113 11.54 6.32 13.92
C GLY A 113 10.18 6.43 13.24
N GLN A 114 9.14 6.63 14.03
CA GLN A 114 7.76 6.70 13.54
C GLN A 114 6.99 7.90 14.12
N ILE A 115 6.09 8.44 13.30
CA ILE A 115 5.00 9.32 13.70
C ILE A 115 3.72 8.47 13.61
N ARG A 116 2.86 8.48 14.62
CA ARG A 116 1.67 7.60 14.66
C ARG A 116 0.37 8.33 15.01
N ALA A 117 -0.72 7.81 14.46
CA ALA A 117 -2.06 7.90 15.04
C ALA A 117 -2.65 6.49 15.21
N THR A 118 -3.63 6.36 16.10
CA THR A 118 -4.46 5.16 16.22
C THR A 118 -5.84 5.42 15.64
N ALA A 119 -6.27 4.58 14.72
CA ALA A 119 -7.69 4.45 14.40
C ALA A 119 -8.32 3.43 15.37
N PHE A 120 -9.25 3.88 16.21
CA PHE A 120 -9.95 2.99 17.13
C PHE A 120 -11.09 2.29 16.40
N GLY A 121 -10.95 0.97 16.22
CA GLY A 121 -11.88 0.19 15.42
C GLY A 121 -13.18 -0.16 16.17
N PRO A 122 -14.23 -0.51 15.43
CA PRO A 122 -15.56 -0.69 16.01
C PRO A 122 -15.75 -2.05 16.69
N GLN A 123 -16.67 -2.08 17.66
CA GLN A 123 -17.17 -3.31 18.26
C GLN A 123 -18.13 -4.02 17.29
N GLY A 124 -17.77 -5.20 16.80
CA GLY A 124 -18.62 -6.01 15.91
C GLY A 124 -17.82 -6.82 14.90
N ASP A 125 -18.51 -7.40 13.91
CA ASP A 125 -17.91 -8.20 12.84
C ASP A 125 -17.49 -7.32 11.64
N PHE A 126 -16.61 -6.35 11.91
CA PHE A 126 -16.13 -5.33 10.96
C PHE A 126 -14.69 -5.57 10.45
N GLY A 127 -14.13 -6.74 10.72
CA GLY A 127 -12.77 -7.08 10.29
C GLY A 127 -12.68 -7.73 8.91
N TRP A 128 -13.61 -7.46 8.00
CA TRP A 128 -13.63 -8.04 6.64
C TRP A 128 -12.98 -7.12 5.60
N GLY A 129 -12.61 -5.90 6.01
CA GLY A 129 -11.83 -4.97 5.22
C GLY A 129 -11.52 -3.68 5.97
N LEU A 130 -10.56 -2.93 5.43
CA LEU A 130 -10.21 -1.58 5.88
C LEU A 130 -9.95 -0.71 4.65
N SER A 131 -10.51 0.50 4.61
CA SER A 131 -10.11 1.54 3.66
C SER A 131 -9.71 2.83 4.37
N TYR A 132 -8.95 3.65 3.66
CA TYR A 132 -8.51 4.98 4.05
C TYR A 132 -7.99 5.73 2.82
N TYR A 133 -7.90 7.05 2.90
CA TYR A 133 -7.11 7.84 1.96
C TYR A 133 -5.77 8.19 2.60
N THR A 134 -4.67 8.07 1.85
CA THR A 134 -3.33 8.54 2.23
C THR A 134 -2.92 9.69 1.31
N ALA A 135 -2.40 10.76 1.89
CA ALA A 135 -1.87 11.88 1.11
C ALA A 135 -0.44 11.60 0.63
N LEU A 136 -0.07 12.15 -0.52
CA LEU A 136 1.28 12.06 -1.06
C LEU A 136 2.12 13.26 -0.60
N TRP A 137 3.22 12.97 0.10
CA TRP A 137 4.13 13.94 0.67
C TRP A 137 5.60 13.45 0.56
N GLY A 138 6.57 14.31 0.90
CA GLY A 138 7.98 13.96 0.79
C GLY A 138 8.48 13.98 -0.66
N SER A 139 7.94 14.86 -1.49
CA SER A 139 8.40 15.07 -2.87
C SER A 139 9.69 15.90 -2.89
N PHE A 140 10.68 15.46 -3.66
CA PHE A 140 12.02 16.07 -3.75
C PHE A 140 12.21 16.83 -5.08
N PRO A 141 13.02 17.91 -5.11
CA PRO A 141 13.35 18.63 -6.34
C PRO A 141 14.33 17.87 -7.26
N THR A 142 15.02 16.88 -6.72
CA THR A 142 15.95 15.95 -7.38
C THR A 142 15.69 14.53 -6.86
N LEU A 143 16.48 13.54 -7.26
CA LEU A 143 16.46 12.25 -6.55
C LEU A 143 16.75 12.46 -5.05
N PRO A 144 16.14 11.66 -4.16
CA PRO A 144 16.34 11.75 -2.71
C PRO A 144 17.77 11.38 -2.29
N PRO A 145 18.19 11.70 -1.06
CA PRO A 145 19.43 11.19 -0.48
C PRO A 145 19.47 9.67 -0.38
N HIS A 146 20.67 9.09 -0.51
CA HIS A 146 20.90 7.66 -0.33
C HIS A 146 20.69 7.24 1.13
N GLY A 147 19.93 6.16 1.35
CA GLY A 147 19.57 5.70 2.70
C GLY A 147 18.35 6.42 3.30
N LEU A 148 17.59 7.16 2.49
CA LEU A 148 16.26 7.64 2.87
C LEU A 148 15.27 6.47 2.90
N LEU A 149 14.48 6.39 3.97
CA LEU A 149 13.21 5.67 4.01
C LEU A 149 12.09 6.64 4.42
N THR A 150 11.02 6.70 3.64
CA THR A 150 9.73 7.16 4.13
C THR A 150 8.66 6.13 3.76
N ALA A 151 7.71 5.86 4.66
CA ALA A 151 6.58 4.97 4.39
C ALA A 151 5.36 5.39 5.21
N SER A 152 4.23 5.64 4.55
CA SER A 152 2.94 6.04 5.13
C SER A 152 1.90 4.94 4.89
N GLY A 153 1.37 4.35 5.96
CA GLY A 153 0.41 3.25 5.87
C GLY A 153 -0.01 2.65 7.21
N THR A 154 -0.43 1.37 7.17
CA THR A 154 -0.97 0.63 8.32
C THR A 154 -0.75 -0.89 8.17
N TRP A 155 -0.91 -1.65 9.26
CA TRP A 155 -0.72 -3.11 9.30
C TRP A 155 -2.03 -3.85 9.57
N LEU A 156 -2.48 -4.65 8.60
CA LEU A 156 -3.64 -5.52 8.72
C LEU A 156 -3.18 -6.91 9.18
N ILE A 157 -3.41 -7.25 10.45
CA ILE A 157 -3.04 -8.53 11.07
C ILE A 157 -4.29 -9.37 11.38
N PRO A 158 -4.24 -10.71 11.36
CA PRO A 158 -5.41 -11.55 11.64
C PRO A 158 -5.80 -11.52 13.12
N ASP A 159 -7.10 -11.45 13.45
CA ASP A 159 -7.56 -11.44 14.85
C ASP A 159 -7.17 -12.72 15.59
N ASN A 160 -6.12 -12.57 16.40
CA ASN A 160 -5.63 -13.51 17.38
C ASN A 160 -5.44 -12.81 18.74
N TRP A 161 -6.15 -11.71 19.04
CA TRP A 161 -5.82 -10.89 20.20
C TRP A 161 -5.98 -11.64 21.53
N ARG A 162 -6.98 -12.53 21.62
CA ARG A 162 -7.19 -13.42 22.78
C ARG A 162 -6.41 -14.73 22.73
N TYR A 163 -5.51 -14.92 21.76
CA TYR A 163 -4.76 -16.16 21.61
C TYR A 163 -3.37 -16.09 22.26
N LEU A 164 -3.03 -17.16 22.98
CA LEU A 164 -1.88 -17.21 23.89
C LEU A 164 -0.84 -18.27 23.50
N GLU A 165 -1.16 -19.16 22.56
CA GLU A 165 -0.20 -20.11 22.02
C GLU A 165 0.75 -19.42 21.04
N THR A 166 1.92 -20.01 20.81
CA THR A 166 2.87 -19.54 19.81
C THR A 166 2.29 -19.72 18.41
N LEU A 167 2.31 -18.65 17.61
CA LEU A 167 1.93 -18.64 16.20
C LEU A 167 3.14 -18.77 15.26
N CYS A 168 4.34 -18.33 15.66
CA CYS A 168 5.53 -18.46 14.82
C CYS A 168 6.29 -19.78 15.07
N PRO A 169 6.44 -20.65 14.06
CA PRO A 169 7.27 -21.87 14.17
C PRO A 169 8.73 -21.53 14.49
N GLN A 170 9.44 -22.45 15.15
CA GLN A 170 10.89 -22.33 15.34
C GLN A 170 11.61 -22.36 13.98
N GLY A 171 12.64 -21.51 13.83
CA GLY A 171 13.36 -21.33 12.56
C GLY A 171 12.76 -20.24 11.66
N THR A 172 11.65 -19.60 12.06
CA THR A 172 11.19 -18.35 11.43
C THR A 172 11.91 -17.14 12.03
N PHE A 173 12.07 -16.08 11.23
CA PHE A 173 12.84 -14.91 11.67
C PHE A 173 12.28 -14.29 12.96
N ALA A 174 10.97 -14.04 13.01
CA ALA A 174 10.35 -13.46 14.19
C ALA A 174 10.47 -14.36 15.43
N ARG A 175 10.38 -15.69 15.28
CA ARG A 175 10.50 -16.61 16.42
C ARG A 175 11.91 -16.67 17.00
N ASP A 176 12.91 -16.65 16.14
CA ASP A 176 14.29 -16.90 16.53
C ASP A 176 15.04 -15.60 16.91
N PHE A 177 14.59 -14.43 16.40
CA PHE A 177 15.24 -13.13 16.65
C PHE A 177 14.39 -12.09 17.38
N LEU A 178 13.06 -12.03 17.17
CA LEU A 178 12.15 -11.03 17.78
C LEU A 178 11.52 -11.54 19.08
N THR A 179 12.35 -12.03 20.00
CA THR A 179 11.92 -12.79 21.19
C THR A 179 11.03 -12.00 22.15
N GLU A 180 11.12 -10.67 22.14
CA GLU A 180 10.30 -9.72 22.88
C GLU A 180 8.84 -9.65 22.39
N ARG A 181 8.55 -10.14 21.19
CA ARG A 181 7.17 -10.32 20.66
C ARG A 181 6.52 -11.63 21.14
N GLY A 182 7.25 -12.42 21.91
CA GLY A 182 6.75 -13.64 22.53
C GLY A 182 5.78 -13.42 23.71
N PRO A 183 5.10 -14.48 24.17
CA PRO A 183 5.19 -15.87 23.72
C PRO A 183 4.28 -16.21 22.52
N SER A 184 3.35 -15.33 22.14
CA SER A 184 2.37 -15.60 21.08
C SER A 184 2.85 -15.22 19.68
N TYR A 185 3.64 -14.15 19.53
CA TYR A 185 4.11 -13.61 18.23
C TYR A 185 2.97 -13.16 17.30
N ARG A 186 1.77 -12.90 17.85
CA ARG A 186 0.52 -12.61 17.11
C ARG A 186 0.57 -11.39 16.20
N ASP A 187 1.39 -10.42 16.56
CA ASP A 187 1.58 -9.11 15.95
C ASP A 187 2.78 -9.07 14.98
N VAL A 188 3.47 -10.20 14.83
CA VAL A 188 4.52 -10.44 13.82
C VAL A 188 4.28 -11.72 13.01
N PHE A 189 3.20 -12.45 13.28
CA PHE A 189 2.85 -13.70 12.64
C PHE A 189 2.55 -13.52 11.15
N GLN A 190 1.56 -12.68 10.84
CA GLN A 190 1.16 -12.31 9.49
C GLN A 190 0.66 -10.87 9.44
N SER A 191 0.98 -10.18 8.36
CA SER A 191 0.54 -8.80 8.10
C SER A 191 0.41 -8.55 6.60
N ILE A 192 -0.67 -7.87 6.20
CA ILE A 192 -0.70 -7.10 4.95
C ILE A 192 -0.22 -5.69 5.29
N GLU A 193 0.66 -5.17 4.43
CA GLU A 193 1.47 -3.99 4.70
C GLU A 193 1.59 -3.10 3.45
N GLY A 194 2.34 -2.01 3.58
CA GLY A 194 2.78 -1.18 2.47
C GLY A 194 2.19 0.21 2.55
N GLY A 195 2.03 0.83 1.38
CA GLY A 195 1.54 2.21 1.27
C GLY A 195 2.47 3.11 0.47
N VAL A 196 2.32 4.41 0.67
CA VAL A 196 3.01 5.48 -0.09
C VAL A 196 4.34 5.83 0.58
N GLY A 197 5.43 5.89 -0.19
CA GLY A 197 6.72 6.29 0.38
C GLY A 197 7.93 6.22 -0.57
N HIS A 198 9.08 6.67 -0.06
CA HIS A 198 10.40 6.44 -0.66
C HIS A 198 11.05 5.24 0.03
N TRP A 199 11.06 4.09 -0.64
CA TRP A 199 11.55 2.84 -0.05
C TRP A 199 13.05 2.68 -0.30
N GLU A 200 13.84 2.45 0.75
CA GLU A 200 15.31 2.33 0.69
C GLU A 200 15.79 1.19 -0.25
N GLN A 201 14.95 0.16 -0.42
CA GLN A 201 15.20 -0.98 -1.30
C GLN A 201 14.74 -0.73 -2.76
N SER A 202 14.43 0.52 -3.13
CA SER A 202 14.09 0.88 -4.51
C SER A 202 15.28 0.75 -5.45
N ARG A 203 15.12 -0.02 -6.53
CA ARG A 203 16.10 -0.11 -7.62
C ARG A 203 16.02 1.11 -8.53
N PHE A 204 14.89 1.83 -8.55
CA PHE A 204 14.69 3.08 -9.29
C PHE A 204 14.15 4.18 -8.36
N PRO A 205 15.02 4.91 -7.64
CA PRO A 205 14.61 6.07 -6.85
C PRO A 205 13.92 7.12 -7.75
N SER A 206 12.93 7.82 -7.21
CA SER A 206 12.12 8.83 -7.90
C SER A 206 12.08 10.14 -7.11
N THR A 207 11.66 11.23 -7.74
CA THR A 207 11.41 12.52 -7.06
C THR A 207 10.09 12.51 -6.28
N GLN A 208 9.14 11.66 -6.67
CA GLN A 208 7.85 11.45 -5.99
C GLN A 208 7.89 10.13 -5.19
N PRO A 209 7.14 10.01 -4.08
CA PRO A 209 6.94 8.71 -3.43
C PRO A 209 6.26 7.71 -4.38
N LYS A 210 6.36 6.41 -4.08
CA LYS A 210 5.68 5.33 -4.80
C LYS A 210 4.76 4.56 -3.86
N PHE A 211 3.66 4.01 -4.38
CA PHE A 211 2.87 3.02 -3.63
C PHE A 211 3.46 1.63 -3.81
N ARG A 212 3.71 0.91 -2.72
CA ARG A 212 4.12 -0.50 -2.73
C ARG A 212 3.13 -1.37 -2.00
N LEU A 213 2.85 -2.53 -2.59
CA LEU A 213 2.19 -3.64 -1.94
C LEU A 213 3.28 -4.45 -1.22
N THR A 214 3.16 -4.62 0.10
CA THR A 214 4.09 -5.42 0.90
C THR A 214 3.33 -6.38 1.82
N GLY A 215 4.03 -7.39 2.32
CA GLY A 215 3.41 -8.34 3.24
C GLY A 215 4.42 -9.24 3.94
N ASN A 216 3.96 -9.79 5.05
CA ASN A 216 4.63 -10.82 5.83
C ASN A 216 3.64 -11.99 5.95
N THR A 217 3.97 -13.10 5.28
CA THR A 217 3.12 -14.31 5.21
C THR A 217 3.54 -15.38 6.20
N ASP A 218 4.77 -15.30 6.74
CA ASP A 218 5.42 -16.40 7.45
C ASP A 218 6.44 -15.92 8.52
N CYS A 219 6.02 -15.03 9.41
CA CYS A 219 6.83 -14.57 10.55
C CYS A 219 8.14 -13.86 10.14
N TYR A 220 8.04 -13.00 9.13
CA TYR A 220 9.13 -12.26 8.48
C TYR A 220 10.26 -13.14 7.95
N THR A 221 9.93 -14.37 7.50
CA THR A 221 10.93 -15.31 6.95
C THR A 221 11.11 -15.12 5.43
N SER A 222 10.06 -14.69 4.72
CA SER A 222 10.04 -14.46 3.28
C SER A 222 9.74 -13.00 2.91
N ASP A 223 10.61 -12.36 2.11
CA ASP A 223 10.39 -11.03 1.54
C ASP A 223 9.37 -11.05 0.38
N THR A 224 8.22 -10.38 0.51
CA THR A 224 7.16 -10.44 -0.53
C THR A 224 6.75 -9.06 -1.06
N SER A 225 7.00 -8.82 -2.35
CA SER A 225 6.77 -7.53 -3.02
C SER A 225 5.52 -7.55 -3.90
N ASN A 226 5.33 -6.46 -4.65
CA ASN A 226 4.39 -6.26 -5.75
C ASN A 226 4.24 -7.52 -6.66
N PRO A 227 3.05 -7.76 -7.26
CA PRO A 227 2.62 -9.08 -7.76
C PRO A 227 3.67 -9.85 -8.58
N GLY A 228 4.08 -11.01 -8.06
CA GLY A 228 5.11 -11.88 -8.66
C GLY A 228 6.55 -11.69 -8.15
N TRP A 229 6.86 -10.62 -7.41
CA TRP A 229 8.25 -10.25 -7.09
C TRP A 229 8.59 -10.33 -5.59
N ALA A 230 9.90 -10.32 -5.30
CA ALA A 230 10.47 -10.20 -3.96
C ALA A 230 11.46 -9.01 -3.92
N TRP A 231 11.74 -8.46 -2.72
CA TRP A 231 12.60 -7.27 -2.61
C TRP A 231 14.09 -7.57 -2.78
N SER A 232 14.61 -8.50 -1.98
CA SER A 232 16.03 -8.69 -1.70
C SER A 232 16.76 -9.54 -2.75
N ASN A 233 16.04 -10.41 -3.45
CA ASN A 233 16.63 -11.44 -4.29
C ASN A 233 16.74 -11.03 -5.77
N GLN A 234 17.42 -11.87 -6.55
CA GLN A 234 17.53 -11.78 -8.02
C GLN A 234 16.74 -12.91 -8.71
N GLN A 235 15.82 -13.56 -7.99
CA GLN A 235 15.13 -14.78 -8.39
C GLN A 235 13.68 -14.73 -7.89
N GLU A 236 12.76 -14.37 -8.77
CA GLU A 236 11.32 -14.60 -8.58
C GLU A 236 11.03 -16.09 -8.31
N ILE A 237 9.91 -16.52 -7.74
CA ILE A 237 8.72 -15.83 -7.21
C ILE A 237 8.55 -16.31 -5.76
N LEU A 238 8.19 -15.44 -4.82
CA LEU A 238 7.61 -15.89 -3.55
C LEU A 238 6.08 -15.88 -3.68
N PRO A 239 5.41 -17.05 -3.80
CA PRO A 239 4.01 -17.10 -4.18
C PRO A 239 3.11 -16.52 -3.09
N GLY A 240 2.18 -15.66 -3.52
CA GLY A 240 1.10 -15.17 -2.68
C GLY A 240 0.35 -13.97 -3.25
N LEU A 241 1.06 -12.95 -3.73
CA LEU A 241 0.43 -11.74 -4.29
C LEU A 241 0.23 -11.87 -5.81
N VAL A 242 -1.03 -11.78 -6.24
CA VAL A 242 -1.50 -12.11 -7.59
C VAL A 242 -2.04 -10.85 -8.28
N GLN A 243 -1.66 -10.62 -9.54
CA GLN A 243 -2.22 -9.53 -10.36
C GLN A 243 -3.67 -9.86 -10.70
N LEU A 244 -4.61 -8.98 -10.33
CA LEU A 244 -6.05 -9.18 -10.55
C LEU A 244 -6.60 -8.29 -11.66
N SER A 245 -6.13 -7.05 -11.78
CA SER A 245 -6.70 -6.07 -12.72
C SER A 245 -6.30 -6.33 -14.17
N ASN A 246 -7.24 -6.13 -15.09
CA ASN A 246 -7.00 -5.98 -16.53
C ASN A 246 -6.83 -4.52 -16.99
N ARG A 247 -6.76 -3.53 -16.08
CA ARG A 247 -6.70 -2.08 -16.42
C ARG A 247 -5.48 -1.34 -15.91
N ILE A 248 -4.70 -1.93 -15.00
CA ILE A 248 -3.45 -1.35 -14.48
C ILE A 248 -2.34 -2.40 -14.45
N VAL A 249 -1.12 -2.02 -14.87
CA VAL A 249 0.09 -2.83 -14.67
C VAL A 249 0.83 -2.35 -13.42
N VAL A 250 1.22 -3.27 -12.53
CA VAL A 250 1.86 -2.94 -11.24
C VAL A 250 3.38 -3.12 -11.34
N PRO A 251 4.21 -2.07 -11.20
CA PRO A 251 5.66 -2.20 -11.31
C PRO A 251 6.30 -2.93 -10.12
N PRO A 252 7.33 -3.76 -10.33
CA PRO A 252 8.13 -4.39 -9.26
C PRO A 252 8.65 -3.39 -8.24
N ASP A 253 9.09 -2.22 -8.70
CA ASP A 253 9.64 -1.14 -7.86
C ASP A 253 8.58 -0.19 -7.27
N GLY A 254 7.29 -0.47 -7.46
CA GLY A 254 6.14 0.30 -6.94
C GLY A 254 5.41 1.15 -7.99
N ILE A 255 4.13 1.41 -7.75
CA ILE A 255 3.25 2.25 -8.58
C ILE A 255 3.71 3.70 -8.48
N THR A 256 3.90 4.35 -9.63
CA THR A 256 4.29 5.76 -9.77
C THR A 256 3.07 6.66 -9.98
N PHE A 257 3.22 7.93 -9.62
CA PHE A 257 2.18 8.96 -9.69
C PHE A 257 2.62 10.14 -10.56
N LYS A 258 1.66 10.91 -11.06
CA LYS A 258 1.90 12.26 -11.55
C LYS A 258 2.40 13.16 -10.40
N PRO A 259 3.37 14.06 -10.63
CA PRO A 259 3.79 15.03 -9.62
C PRO A 259 2.62 15.88 -9.13
N ASN A 260 2.48 15.99 -7.81
CA ASN A 260 1.36 16.62 -7.11
C ASN A 260 1.85 17.21 -5.77
N ASP A 261 0.94 17.87 -5.05
CA ASP A 261 1.22 18.59 -3.80
C ASP A 261 0.16 18.24 -2.73
N GLY A 262 0.22 17.02 -2.20
CA GLY A 262 -0.73 16.54 -1.18
C GLY A 262 -2.02 15.90 -1.71
N ALA A 263 -2.03 15.43 -2.97
CA ALA A 263 -3.16 14.68 -3.50
C ALA A 263 -3.30 13.31 -2.82
N LEU A 264 -4.48 12.71 -2.91
CA LEU A 264 -4.89 11.55 -2.12
C LEU A 264 -4.98 10.26 -2.94
N LEU A 265 -4.39 9.18 -2.45
CA LEU A 265 -4.68 7.82 -2.92
C LEU A 265 -5.65 7.15 -1.95
N GLY A 266 -6.83 6.77 -2.43
CA GLY A 266 -7.72 5.86 -1.70
C GLY A 266 -7.17 4.44 -1.78
N THR A 267 -7.04 3.78 -0.63
CA THR A 267 -6.51 2.42 -0.49
C THR A 267 -7.49 1.60 0.33
N ALA A 268 -7.91 0.44 -0.19
CA ALA A 268 -8.72 -0.51 0.56
C ALA A 268 -8.21 -1.94 0.40
N TRP A 269 -8.11 -2.67 1.51
CA TRP A 269 -7.91 -4.11 1.51
C TRP A 269 -9.19 -4.77 2.04
N VAL A 270 -9.84 -5.58 1.22
CA VAL A 270 -11.11 -6.25 1.57
C VAL A 270 -11.00 -7.73 1.22
N ALA A 271 -11.47 -8.61 2.12
CA ALA A 271 -11.53 -10.03 1.86
C ALA A 271 -12.63 -10.38 0.84
N LEU A 272 -12.28 -11.17 -0.17
CA LEU A 272 -13.21 -11.75 -1.16
C LEU A 272 -13.11 -13.28 -1.17
N PRO A 273 -14.22 -14.02 -1.36
CA PRO A 273 -14.20 -15.47 -1.53
C PRO A 273 -13.94 -15.84 -3.01
N LEU A 274 -12.72 -15.56 -3.51
CA LEU A 274 -12.33 -15.90 -4.89
C LEU A 274 -12.12 -17.41 -5.12
N SER A 275 -11.94 -18.17 -4.03
CA SER A 275 -11.82 -19.63 -4.03
C SER A 275 -12.60 -20.23 -2.86
N LYS A 276 -12.91 -21.53 -2.96
CA LYS A 276 -13.55 -22.30 -1.88
C LYS A 276 -12.48 -22.92 -0.98
N PRO A 277 -12.71 -23.05 0.35
CA PRO A 277 -11.80 -23.75 1.24
C PRO A 277 -11.56 -25.19 0.79
N TYR A 278 -10.32 -25.68 0.94
CA TYR A 278 -9.94 -27.03 0.55
C TYR A 278 -8.76 -27.56 1.37
N GLU A 279 -8.61 -28.88 1.43
CA GLU A 279 -7.51 -29.54 2.12
C GLU A 279 -6.28 -29.70 1.22
N ARG A 280 -5.10 -29.28 1.70
CA ARG A 280 -3.79 -29.53 1.09
C ARG A 280 -2.81 -29.94 2.19
N ASN A 281 -2.17 -31.11 2.07
CA ASN A 281 -1.14 -31.59 3.01
C ASN A 281 -1.57 -31.58 4.51
N ALA A 282 -2.84 -31.89 4.79
CA ALA A 282 -3.48 -31.81 6.12
C ALA A 282 -3.62 -30.39 6.73
N VAL A 283 -3.47 -29.36 5.90
CA VAL A 283 -3.88 -27.98 6.17
C VAL A 283 -5.16 -27.68 5.40
N THR A 284 -6.18 -27.20 6.10
CA THR A 284 -7.29 -26.47 5.46
C THR A 284 -6.76 -25.14 4.95
N VAL A 285 -6.90 -24.87 3.66
CA VAL A 285 -6.69 -23.55 3.05
C VAL A 285 -8.01 -22.77 3.16
N GLY A 286 -7.97 -21.53 3.64
CA GLY A 286 -9.15 -20.69 3.87
C GLY A 286 -9.80 -20.09 2.61
N ASP A 287 -10.77 -19.21 2.82
CA ASP A 287 -11.57 -18.54 1.77
C ASP A 287 -11.17 -17.07 1.50
N LYS A 288 -10.35 -16.44 2.35
CA LYS A 288 -10.11 -14.99 2.27
C LYS A 288 -8.95 -14.64 1.35
N SER A 289 -9.30 -14.40 0.08
CA SER A 289 -8.44 -13.65 -0.84
C SER A 289 -8.52 -12.17 -0.48
N TRP A 290 -7.49 -11.65 0.20
CA TRP A 290 -7.43 -10.24 0.58
C TRP A 290 -7.06 -9.40 -0.63
N THR A 291 -8.01 -8.60 -1.13
CA THR A 291 -7.92 -7.88 -2.40
C THR A 291 -7.70 -6.39 -2.17
N LEU A 292 -6.69 -5.84 -2.85
CA LEU A 292 -6.43 -4.40 -2.92
C LEU A 292 -7.38 -3.76 -3.95
N PHE A 293 -8.06 -2.71 -3.51
CA PHE A 293 -8.72 -1.72 -4.36
C PHE A 293 -8.00 -0.38 -4.20
N LEU A 294 -7.86 0.36 -5.29
CA LEU A 294 -7.36 1.74 -5.30
C LEU A 294 -8.43 2.68 -5.85
N GLU A 295 -8.41 3.92 -5.37
CA GLU A 295 -9.26 5.03 -5.82
C GLU A 295 -8.38 6.27 -6.08
N SER A 296 -8.38 6.74 -7.33
CA SER A 296 -7.48 7.79 -7.85
C SER A 296 -8.15 8.51 -9.04
N GLU A 297 -7.66 9.69 -9.44
CA GLU A 297 -8.31 10.55 -10.45
C GLU A 297 -8.56 9.82 -11.80
N ASN A 298 -7.65 8.92 -12.19
CA ASN A 298 -7.71 8.15 -13.43
C ASN A 298 -7.90 6.62 -13.25
N PHE A 299 -8.09 6.12 -12.03
CA PHE A 299 -8.31 4.69 -11.77
C PHE A 299 -9.17 4.44 -10.53
N SER A 300 -10.20 3.62 -10.69
CA SER A 300 -10.96 3.01 -9.60
C SER A 300 -11.11 1.51 -9.86
N GLY A 301 -10.97 0.69 -8.81
CA GLY A 301 -11.25 -0.74 -8.85
C GLY A 301 -10.16 -1.65 -8.25
N PRO A 302 -10.29 -2.98 -8.44
CA PRO A 302 -9.34 -3.95 -7.92
C PRO A 302 -8.00 -3.91 -8.67
N VAL A 303 -6.92 -4.17 -7.94
CA VAL A 303 -5.54 -4.18 -8.46
C VAL A 303 -4.93 -5.59 -8.38
N ALA A 304 -4.85 -6.14 -7.17
CA ALA A 304 -4.16 -7.40 -6.86
C ALA A 304 -4.80 -8.05 -5.62
N TYR A 305 -4.49 -9.33 -5.34
CA TYR A 305 -4.91 -9.97 -4.08
C TYR A 305 -3.89 -10.96 -3.53
N TRP A 306 -3.92 -11.16 -2.22
CA TRP A 306 -3.20 -12.23 -1.52
C TRP A 306 -3.99 -13.53 -1.55
N ALA A 307 -3.45 -14.54 -2.22
CA ALA A 307 -4.03 -15.87 -2.29
C ALA A 307 -4.04 -16.57 -0.91
N PRO A 308 -5.12 -17.27 -0.52
CA PRO A 308 -5.22 -18.02 0.75
C PRO A 308 -4.02 -18.92 1.06
N GLU A 309 -3.45 -19.54 0.03
CA GLU A 309 -2.28 -20.42 0.09
C GLU A 309 -1.02 -19.73 0.64
N ALA A 310 -0.89 -18.41 0.46
CA ALA A 310 0.22 -17.62 1.00
C ALA A 310 0.21 -17.68 2.54
N TRP A 311 -0.96 -17.53 3.12
CA TRP A 311 -1.18 -17.48 4.57
C TRP A 311 -1.19 -18.88 5.19
N SER A 312 -1.72 -19.89 4.49
CA SER A 312 -1.82 -21.25 5.03
C SER A 312 -0.47 -21.97 5.08
N ARG A 313 0.47 -21.65 4.17
CA ARG A 313 1.79 -22.30 4.00
C ARG A 313 2.54 -22.51 5.31
N ILE A 314 2.66 -21.46 6.14
CA ILE A 314 3.45 -21.49 7.38
C ILE A 314 2.85 -22.37 8.49
N THR A 315 1.60 -22.81 8.34
CA THR A 315 0.89 -23.61 9.35
C THR A 315 1.18 -25.11 9.28
N THR A 316 1.73 -25.61 8.15
CA THR A 316 1.78 -27.03 7.77
C THR A 316 2.26 -28.00 8.84
N ASP A 317 3.37 -27.70 9.52
CA ASP A 317 3.92 -28.52 10.60
C ASP A 317 3.75 -27.87 11.99
N HIS A 318 2.83 -26.91 12.13
CA HIS A 318 2.67 -26.08 13.33
C HIS A 318 1.19 -25.95 13.78
N PRO A 319 0.63 -26.97 14.48
CA PRO A 319 -0.79 -27.08 14.79
C PRO A 319 -1.46 -25.89 15.49
N SER A 320 -0.74 -25.12 16.31
CA SER A 320 -1.28 -23.92 16.98
C SER A 320 -1.64 -22.79 16.00
N SER A 321 -1.12 -22.83 14.77
CA SER A 321 -1.40 -21.82 13.75
C SER A 321 -2.50 -22.20 12.76
N HIS A 322 -3.04 -23.42 12.84
CA HIS A 322 -4.16 -23.84 12.01
C HIS A 322 -5.37 -22.93 12.28
N PHE A 323 -6.04 -22.47 11.22
CA PHE A 323 -7.17 -21.52 11.28
C PHE A 323 -6.83 -20.16 11.95
N ARG A 324 -5.54 -19.77 12.01
CA ARG A 324 -5.08 -18.49 12.59
C ARG A 324 -4.58 -17.47 11.58
N GLY A 325 -4.33 -17.90 10.34
CA GLY A 325 -3.90 -17.03 9.25
C GLY A 325 -4.99 -16.11 8.70
N LEU A 326 -4.57 -15.14 7.90
CA LEU A 326 -5.45 -14.19 7.22
C LEU A 326 -6.40 -14.85 6.21
N ASP A 327 -6.09 -16.04 5.71
CA ASP A 327 -6.99 -16.86 4.88
C ASP A 327 -8.27 -17.29 5.63
N HIS A 328 -8.19 -17.43 6.96
CA HIS A 328 -9.29 -17.81 7.83
C HIS A 328 -9.88 -16.64 8.62
N ARG A 329 -9.02 -15.73 9.09
CA ARG A 329 -9.39 -14.72 10.08
C ARG A 329 -9.83 -13.40 9.45
N PRO A 330 -10.81 -12.70 10.06
CA PRO A 330 -10.92 -11.26 9.87
C PRO A 330 -9.66 -10.55 10.43
N ILE A 331 -9.43 -9.30 10.04
CA ILE A 331 -8.40 -8.47 10.67
C ILE A 331 -8.80 -8.09 12.10
N ASP A 332 -7.80 -7.82 12.94
CA ASP A 332 -7.95 -7.25 14.27
C ASP A 332 -8.54 -5.82 14.19
N THR A 333 -9.68 -5.62 14.85
CA THR A 333 -10.43 -4.35 14.89
C THR A 333 -10.41 -3.66 16.25
N GLU A 334 -9.64 -4.11 17.24
CA GLU A 334 -9.59 -3.41 18.54
C GLU A 334 -9.02 -1.99 18.38
N TYR A 335 -7.95 -1.89 17.59
CA TYR A 335 -7.37 -0.64 17.08
C TYR A 335 -6.44 -0.95 15.90
N ARG A 336 -6.19 0.00 15.00
CA ARG A 336 -5.11 -0.06 13.98
C ARG A 336 -4.17 1.13 14.12
N LEU A 337 -2.87 0.88 14.01
CA LEU A 337 -1.86 1.95 13.96
C LEU A 337 -1.73 2.44 12.52
N PHE A 338 -1.89 3.75 12.33
CA PHE A 338 -1.49 4.45 11.12
C PHE A 338 -0.16 5.12 11.41
N ALA A 339 0.88 4.75 10.65
CA ALA A 339 2.22 5.25 10.88
C ALA A 339 2.80 5.90 9.63
N THR A 340 3.53 6.97 9.89
CA THR A 340 4.50 7.57 8.99
C THR A 340 5.88 7.21 9.54
N HIS A 341 6.52 6.20 8.94
CA HIS A 341 7.88 5.82 9.24
C HIS A 341 8.85 6.70 8.45
N ILE A 342 9.90 7.19 9.12
CA ILE A 342 10.87 8.14 8.59
C ILE A 342 12.27 7.74 9.07
N ASP A 343 13.14 7.40 8.13
CA ASP A 343 14.59 7.32 8.35
C ASP A 343 15.29 8.31 7.40
N LEU A 344 15.95 9.31 7.98
CA LEU A 344 16.66 10.37 7.26
C LEU A 344 18.17 10.23 7.45
N PRO A 345 18.96 10.06 6.37
CA PRO A 345 20.42 10.14 6.47
C PRO A 345 20.83 11.54 6.93
N GLY A 346 21.94 11.63 7.66
CA GLY A 346 22.38 12.89 8.26
C GLY A 346 23.89 13.04 8.38
N LEU A 347 24.32 14.25 8.73
CA LEU A 347 25.70 14.62 9.02
C LEU A 347 25.80 15.08 10.47
N THR A 348 26.92 14.84 11.11
CA THR A 348 27.24 15.34 12.45
C THR A 348 28.39 16.36 12.42
N ALA A 349 28.39 17.28 13.37
CA ALA A 349 29.51 18.15 13.69
C ALA A 349 29.39 18.60 15.14
N GLY A 350 30.48 18.99 15.80
CA GLY A 350 30.38 19.46 17.17
C GLY A 350 31.69 19.47 17.94
N THR A 351 31.55 19.46 19.26
CA THR A 351 32.63 19.27 20.24
C THR A 351 32.11 18.33 21.33
N PRO A 352 32.97 17.71 22.17
CA PRO A 352 32.53 16.78 23.21
C PRO A 352 31.53 17.34 24.25
N ASP A 353 31.36 18.66 24.29
CA ASP A 353 30.42 19.37 25.17
C ASP A 353 29.19 19.94 24.42
N GLU A 354 29.13 19.85 23.08
CA GLU A 354 27.99 20.25 22.25
C GLU A 354 28.04 19.56 20.86
N ASP A 355 27.23 18.51 20.70
CA ASP A 355 27.07 17.78 19.44
C ASP A 355 25.85 18.29 18.63
N TRP A 356 25.99 18.29 17.30
CA TRP A 356 24.92 18.63 16.36
C TRP A 356 24.71 17.53 15.32
N LEU A 357 23.44 17.31 14.97
CA LEU A 357 22.97 16.45 13.90
C LEU A 357 22.21 17.31 12.87
N ARG A 358 22.54 17.16 11.59
CA ARG A 358 21.79 17.74 10.47
C ARG A 358 21.35 16.66 9.49
N VAL A 359 20.04 16.46 9.37
CA VAL A 359 19.42 15.43 8.52
C VAL A 359 19.09 15.91 7.11
N ALA A 360 18.69 14.99 6.24
CA ALA A 360 18.02 15.30 4.98
C ALA A 360 16.79 16.21 5.20
N ALA A 361 16.57 17.17 4.30
CA ALA A 361 15.37 17.98 4.33
C ALA A 361 14.15 17.18 3.82
N LEU A 362 13.07 17.14 4.61
CA LEU A 362 11.74 16.78 4.14
C LEU A 362 10.90 18.04 3.94
N SER A 363 10.13 18.04 2.86
CA SER A 363 9.06 19.00 2.60
C SER A 363 7.72 18.28 2.55
N PHE A 364 6.72 18.88 3.19
CA PHE A 364 5.35 18.39 3.25
C PHE A 364 4.40 19.39 2.55
N PRO A 365 3.34 18.90 1.89
CA PRO A 365 2.30 19.75 1.32
C PRO A 365 1.50 20.41 2.45
N VAL A 366 1.16 21.69 2.31
CA VAL A 366 0.46 22.47 3.35
C VAL A 366 -0.78 23.15 2.78
N ASP A 367 -1.93 22.88 3.38
CA ASP A 367 -3.19 23.46 2.96
C ASP A 367 -3.42 24.90 3.46
N LYS A 368 -4.58 25.46 3.12
CA LYS A 368 -4.99 26.84 3.47
C LYS A 368 -5.29 27.03 4.97
N GLN A 369 -5.21 25.98 5.78
CA GLN A 369 -5.36 25.96 7.23
C GLN A 369 -4.01 25.72 7.93
N GLY A 370 -2.93 25.50 7.18
CA GLY A 370 -1.61 25.18 7.72
C GLY A 370 -1.43 23.69 8.02
N ARG A 371 -2.28 22.82 7.46
CA ARG A 371 -2.27 21.38 7.73
C ARG A 371 -1.55 20.59 6.64
N THR A 372 -0.81 19.57 7.04
CA THR A 372 -0.50 18.40 6.21
C THR A 372 -1.36 17.25 6.71
N VAL A 373 -2.29 16.75 5.91
CA VAL A 373 -2.95 15.47 6.20
C VAL A 373 -1.98 14.33 5.86
N PHE A 374 -1.90 13.30 6.71
CA PHE A 374 -1.27 12.03 6.36
C PHE A 374 -2.31 11.01 5.90
N HIS A 375 -3.34 10.78 6.72
CA HIS A 375 -4.42 9.85 6.40
C HIS A 375 -5.78 10.44 6.79
N GLN A 376 -6.84 10.07 6.04
CA GLN A 376 -8.23 10.40 6.36
C GLN A 376 -9.20 9.24 6.07
N ASP A 377 -10.42 9.34 6.61
CA ASP A 377 -11.59 8.49 6.34
C ASP A 377 -11.39 6.99 6.58
N VAL A 378 -10.68 6.64 7.66
CA VAL A 378 -10.45 5.24 8.04
C VAL A 378 -11.78 4.54 8.29
N THR A 379 -12.11 3.57 7.43
CA THR A 379 -13.40 2.88 7.41
C THR A 379 -13.20 1.37 7.48
N PHE A 380 -13.78 0.73 8.49
CA PHE A 380 -13.81 -0.73 8.63
C PHE A 380 -15.04 -1.33 7.93
N TYR A 381 -14.88 -2.53 7.36
CA TYR A 381 -15.86 -3.18 6.50
C TYR A 381 -16.40 -4.44 7.19
N GLY A 382 -17.70 -4.47 7.40
CA GLY A 382 -18.45 -5.65 7.83
C GLY A 382 -18.57 -6.69 6.73
N ARG A 383 -18.81 -7.94 7.14
CA ARG A 383 -18.92 -9.10 6.24
C ARG A 383 -19.91 -8.88 5.06
N ASN A 384 -21.02 -8.20 5.31
CA ASN A 384 -22.02 -7.85 4.30
C ASN A 384 -21.63 -6.70 3.36
N ALA A 385 -20.53 -5.97 3.63
CA ALA A 385 -20.12 -4.84 2.80
C ALA A 385 -19.78 -5.27 1.36
N ILE A 386 -19.07 -6.40 1.21
CA ILE A 386 -18.79 -7.05 -0.10
C ILE A 386 -18.80 -8.59 0.00
N PHE A 387 -18.16 -9.20 1.01
CA PHE A 387 -17.86 -10.65 1.03
C PHE A 387 -19.08 -11.55 0.82
N ASP A 388 -20.16 -11.37 1.57
CA ASP A 388 -21.35 -12.23 1.43
C ASP A 388 -22.11 -11.96 0.11
N GLN A 389 -22.14 -10.71 -0.37
CA GLN A 389 -22.72 -10.38 -1.69
C GLN A 389 -21.92 -11.04 -2.84
N PHE A 390 -20.59 -11.10 -2.71
CA PHE A 390 -19.71 -11.80 -3.65
C PHE A 390 -19.90 -13.33 -3.60
N ALA A 391 -20.15 -13.88 -2.41
CA ALA A 391 -20.48 -15.30 -2.24
C ALA A 391 -21.83 -15.65 -2.89
N GLU A 392 -22.84 -14.77 -2.80
CA GLU A 392 -24.10 -14.92 -3.53
C GLU A 392 -23.92 -14.80 -5.05
N ALA A 393 -23.14 -13.82 -5.53
CA ALA A 393 -22.79 -13.68 -6.95
C ALA A 393 -22.14 -14.94 -7.52
N SER A 394 -21.21 -15.55 -6.77
CA SER A 394 -20.55 -16.82 -7.10
C SER A 394 -21.50 -18.03 -7.28
N ASN A 395 -22.77 -17.90 -6.90
CA ASN A 395 -23.82 -18.90 -7.12
C ASN A 395 -24.76 -18.56 -8.31
N GLY A 396 -24.39 -17.59 -9.15
CA GLY A 396 -25.14 -17.15 -10.34
C GLY A 396 -25.90 -15.83 -10.17
N GLY A 397 -25.58 -15.04 -9.14
CA GLY A 397 -26.02 -13.66 -9.00
C GLY A 397 -25.15 -12.67 -9.79
N ALA A 398 -25.49 -11.39 -9.73
CA ALA A 398 -24.61 -10.32 -10.19
C ALA A 398 -23.63 -9.93 -9.08
N LEU A 399 -22.43 -9.47 -9.45
CA LEU A 399 -21.47 -8.92 -8.49
C LEU A 399 -21.98 -7.59 -7.90
N PRO A 400 -21.66 -7.26 -6.64
CA PRO A 400 -22.04 -5.99 -6.04
C PRO A 400 -21.38 -4.83 -6.78
N LEU A 401 -22.17 -3.83 -7.19
CA LEU A 401 -21.68 -2.63 -7.90
C LEU A 401 -21.27 -1.48 -6.94
N GLY A 402 -21.30 -1.74 -5.63
CA GLY A 402 -20.87 -0.82 -4.59
C GLY A 402 -20.92 -1.46 -3.21
N VAL A 403 -20.27 -0.82 -2.25
CA VAL A 403 -20.29 -1.21 -0.84
C VAL A 403 -21.66 -1.00 -0.19
N ALA A 404 -22.06 -1.91 0.71
CA ALA A 404 -23.26 -1.72 1.52
C ALA A 404 -22.99 -0.80 2.72
N ASP A 405 -23.46 0.45 2.67
CA ASP A 405 -23.27 1.49 3.70
C ASP A 405 -23.57 1.04 5.13
N THR A 406 -24.59 0.20 5.32
CA THR A 406 -24.97 -0.34 6.64
C THR A 406 -23.98 -1.34 7.24
N ALA A 407 -22.98 -1.74 6.46
CA ALA A 407 -21.84 -2.56 6.86
C ALA A 407 -20.51 -1.79 6.80
N LEU A 408 -20.52 -0.47 6.60
CA LEU A 408 -19.34 0.38 6.77
C LEU A 408 -19.35 1.02 8.16
N MET A 409 -18.16 1.28 8.71
CA MET A 409 -18.04 1.96 10.00
C MET A 409 -16.75 2.79 10.07
N HIS A 410 -16.92 4.11 10.22
CA HIS A 410 -15.82 5.05 10.44
C HIS A 410 -15.11 4.76 11.77
N ALA A 411 -13.79 4.88 11.78
CA ALA A 411 -12.95 4.77 12.97
C ALA A 411 -12.23 6.11 13.20
N PRO A 412 -12.45 6.78 14.36
CA PRO A 412 -11.78 8.04 14.66
C PRO A 412 -10.28 7.80 14.81
N LEU A 413 -9.51 8.62 14.11
CA LEU A 413 -8.07 8.78 14.25
C LEU A 413 -7.77 9.66 15.46
N GLN A 414 -6.85 9.23 16.32
CA GLN A 414 -6.32 10.03 17.43
C GLN A 414 -4.78 9.99 17.38
N THR A 415 -4.15 11.15 17.44
CA THR A 415 -2.69 11.31 17.36
C THR A 415 -1.96 10.83 18.60
N HIS A 416 -0.72 10.37 18.39
CA HIS A 416 0.21 10.00 19.46
C HIS A 416 1.45 10.88 19.44
N ARG A 417 2.45 10.50 20.24
CA ARG A 417 3.73 11.20 20.33
C ARG A 417 4.59 10.96 19.09
N TRP A 418 5.56 11.85 18.91
CA TRP A 418 6.75 11.56 18.12
C TRP A 418 7.50 10.37 18.73
N GLU A 419 7.81 9.35 17.93
CA GLU A 419 8.73 8.26 18.27
C GLU A 419 9.97 8.34 17.37
N LEU A 420 10.55 9.55 17.30
CA LEU A 420 11.73 9.86 16.48
C LEU A 420 12.97 9.94 17.38
N GLN A 421 14.09 9.34 16.95
CA GLN A 421 15.32 9.25 17.73
C GLN A 421 16.60 9.23 16.87
N SER A 422 17.75 9.42 17.50
CA SER A 422 19.05 9.14 16.92
C SER A 422 20.07 8.70 17.98
N ASP A 423 20.85 7.66 17.69
CA ASP A 423 21.82 7.04 18.60
C ASP A 423 21.26 6.72 20.01
N GLY A 424 20.02 6.21 20.07
CA GLY A 424 19.35 5.86 21.32
C GLY A 424 18.78 7.05 22.11
N ARG A 425 18.82 8.27 21.57
CA ARG A 425 18.32 9.50 22.19
C ARG A 425 17.05 9.99 21.49
N GLU A 426 15.99 10.23 22.25
CA GLU A 426 14.72 10.78 21.74
C GLU A 426 14.89 12.21 21.21
N VAL A 427 14.03 12.60 20.25
CA VAL A 427 13.95 13.96 19.72
C VAL A 427 12.86 14.76 20.43
N THR A 428 13.22 15.97 20.89
CA THR A 428 12.32 16.90 21.58
C THR A 428 12.37 18.30 20.97
N GLY A 429 11.42 19.18 21.29
CA GLY A 429 11.38 20.56 20.78
C GLY A 429 10.73 20.74 19.38
N LEU A 430 10.25 19.66 18.74
CA LEU A 430 9.57 19.72 17.44
C LEU A 430 8.35 20.64 17.46
N GLU A 431 7.65 20.72 18.59
CA GLU A 431 6.47 21.55 18.82
C GLU A 431 6.70 23.07 18.67
N ASN A 432 7.96 23.52 18.64
CA ASN A 432 8.30 24.91 18.33
C ASN A 432 8.21 25.24 16.83
N PHE A 433 8.11 24.21 15.98
CA PHE A 433 8.01 24.32 14.52
C PHE A 433 6.66 23.77 14.02
N VAL A 434 6.31 22.55 14.45
CA VAL A 434 5.19 21.77 13.96
C VAL A 434 4.62 20.87 15.06
N VAL A 435 3.31 20.75 15.15
CA VAL A 435 2.64 19.85 16.10
C VAL A 435 1.89 18.73 15.39
N LEU A 436 1.70 17.61 16.09
CA LEU A 436 0.78 16.55 15.68
C LEU A 436 -0.63 16.94 16.10
N ASP A 437 -1.59 16.74 15.20
CA ASP A 437 -2.98 17.14 15.39
C ASP A 437 -3.93 16.19 14.65
N ASP A 438 -5.11 15.97 15.22
CA ASP A 438 -6.25 15.27 14.60
C ASP A 438 -7.48 16.18 14.55
N TRP A 439 -8.29 15.99 13.53
CA TRP A 439 -9.32 16.94 13.14
C TRP A 439 -10.70 16.32 13.05
N ASP A 440 -11.71 17.12 13.38
CA ASP A 440 -13.13 16.80 13.26
C ASP A 440 -13.76 17.42 12.01
N THR A 441 -14.89 16.84 11.57
CA THR A 441 -15.90 17.51 10.75
C THR A 441 -17.22 17.57 11.53
N ASN A 442 -18.24 18.19 10.96
CA ASN A 442 -19.60 18.16 11.53
C ASN A 442 -20.23 16.75 11.54
N GLU A 443 -19.63 15.76 10.86
CA GLU A 443 -20.23 14.43 10.59
C GLU A 443 -19.34 13.26 11.08
N LYS A 444 -18.03 13.48 11.22
CA LYS A 444 -17.02 12.48 11.61
C LYS A 444 -16.05 13.08 12.63
N GLU A 445 -15.98 12.45 13.81
CA GLU A 445 -14.93 12.65 14.83
C GLU A 445 -13.61 12.03 14.31
N GLY A 446 -12.47 12.72 14.48
CA GLY A 446 -11.15 12.23 14.06
C GLY A 446 -11.13 11.73 12.60
N TRP A 447 -11.64 12.52 11.65
CA TRP A 447 -11.71 12.10 10.23
C TRP A 447 -10.35 12.09 9.56
N ALA A 448 -9.41 12.92 10.01
CA ALA A 448 -8.06 13.04 9.47
C ALA A 448 -7.05 13.38 10.57
N TRP A 449 -5.78 13.08 10.31
CA TRP A 449 -4.65 13.44 11.17
C TRP A 449 -3.42 13.84 10.36
N GLY A 450 -2.48 14.52 11.01
CA GLY A 450 -1.14 14.75 10.48
C GLY A 450 -0.39 15.84 11.22
N LEU A 451 0.10 16.83 10.46
CA LEU A 451 0.90 17.94 10.95
C LEU A 451 0.12 19.25 10.89
N GLN A 452 0.14 20.04 11.97
CA GLN A 452 -0.28 21.44 11.97
C GLN A 452 0.97 22.35 12.05
N TRP A 453 1.19 23.11 10.99
CA TRP A 453 2.29 24.07 10.87
C TRP A 453 1.87 25.43 11.42
N SER A 454 2.79 26.09 12.14
CA SER A 454 2.57 27.42 12.70
C SER A 454 2.90 28.55 11.71
N ASP A 455 3.89 28.32 10.84
CA ASP A 455 4.42 29.26 9.85
C ASP A 455 3.99 28.96 8.41
N TYR A 456 3.24 27.87 8.22
CA TYR A 456 2.75 27.37 6.92
C TYR A 456 3.89 26.99 5.94
N SER A 457 5.10 26.69 6.43
CA SER A 457 6.26 26.42 5.57
C SER A 457 6.29 25.02 4.96
N GLY A 458 5.78 24.00 5.68
CA GLY A 458 5.90 22.59 5.29
C GLY A 458 7.31 22.01 5.44
N VAL A 459 8.27 22.77 5.98
CA VAL A 459 9.69 22.39 6.05
C VAL A 459 9.98 21.72 7.39
N PHE A 460 10.26 20.43 7.38
CA PHE A 460 10.53 19.68 8.61
C PHE A 460 11.84 20.15 9.29
N PRO A 461 11.93 20.15 10.63
CA PRO A 461 13.16 20.47 11.33
C PRO A 461 14.33 19.60 10.87
N THR A 462 15.40 20.25 10.40
CA THR A 462 16.58 19.60 9.82
C THR A 462 17.79 19.58 10.73
N HIS A 463 17.75 20.33 11.83
CA HIS A 463 18.88 20.55 12.73
C HIS A 463 18.49 20.22 14.16
N TYR A 464 19.37 19.47 14.81
CA TYR A 464 19.19 18.98 16.16
C TYR A 464 20.49 19.17 16.94
N ARG A 465 20.37 19.57 18.21
CA ARG A 465 21.48 19.81 19.13
C ARG A 465 21.34 18.87 20.32
N ALA A 466 22.42 18.25 20.76
CA ALA A 466 22.43 17.39 21.94
C ALA A 466 23.09 18.11 23.12
N PRO A 467 22.34 18.83 23.97
CA PRO A 467 22.86 19.41 25.20
C PRO A 467 23.09 18.36 26.30
N GLU A 468 22.29 17.28 26.31
CA GLU A 468 22.36 16.19 27.29
C GLU A 468 21.98 14.83 26.61
N SER A 469 21.00 14.09 27.16
CA SER A 469 20.57 12.76 26.70
C SER A 469 19.51 12.76 25.58
N GLU A 470 19.16 13.93 25.04
CA GLU A 470 18.11 14.13 24.02
C GLU A 470 18.64 14.96 22.84
N TRP A 471 17.95 14.87 21.69
CA TRP A 471 18.18 15.70 20.51
C TRP A 471 17.12 16.81 20.41
N LEU A 472 17.48 18.03 20.82
CA LEU A 472 16.60 19.20 20.73
C LEU A 472 16.56 19.74 19.30
N ALA A 473 15.37 19.82 18.70
CA ALA A 473 15.14 20.47 17.41
C ALA A 473 15.39 21.98 17.50
N GLU A 474 16.14 22.54 16.55
CA GLU A 474 16.77 23.87 16.69
C GLU A 474 16.89 24.57 15.33
N ASP A 475 16.93 25.92 15.29
CA ASP A 475 17.09 26.64 14.02
C ASP A 475 18.51 26.46 13.44
N LYS A 476 18.60 26.22 12.13
CA LYS A 476 19.85 26.11 11.37
C LYS A 476 20.80 27.31 11.54
N THR A 477 20.31 28.50 11.90
CA THR A 477 21.17 29.67 12.16
C THR A 477 21.99 29.54 13.44
N ASN A 478 21.58 28.66 14.35
CA ASN A 478 22.29 28.39 15.60
C ASN A 478 23.34 27.28 15.43
N SER A 479 23.31 26.51 14.33
CA SER A 479 24.19 25.37 14.10
C SER A 479 25.56 25.75 13.49
N PRO A 480 26.60 24.90 13.66
CA PRO A 480 27.93 25.13 13.10
C PRO A 480 27.89 25.45 11.59
N PRO A 481 28.46 26.58 11.13
CA PRO A 481 28.40 26.98 9.71
C PRO A 481 28.94 25.95 8.71
N ALA A 482 29.79 25.01 9.15
CA ALA A 482 30.25 23.90 8.34
C ALA A 482 29.12 22.92 7.94
N LEU A 483 28.15 22.66 8.83
CA LEU A 483 26.95 21.85 8.51
C LEU A 483 26.02 22.55 7.51
N ASN A 484 26.06 23.88 7.43
CA ASN A 484 25.30 24.67 6.47
C ASN A 484 26.05 24.92 5.13
N SER A 485 27.26 24.39 4.97
CA SER A 485 28.04 24.51 3.73
C SER A 485 27.42 23.70 2.59
N THR A 486 27.51 24.20 1.35
CA THR A 486 27.15 23.43 0.14
C THR A 486 28.06 22.22 -0.09
N GLN A 487 29.22 22.16 0.57
CA GLN A 487 30.10 20.98 0.61
C GLN A 487 29.62 19.92 1.59
N ALA A 488 28.79 20.27 2.58
CA ALA A 488 28.14 19.33 3.48
C ALA A 488 26.90 18.72 2.79
N ALA A 489 27.11 18.06 1.65
CA ALA A 489 26.07 17.35 0.92
C ALA A 489 25.87 15.94 1.50
N LEU A 490 24.68 15.37 1.28
CA LEU A 490 24.43 13.93 1.45
C LEU A 490 24.50 13.28 0.07
N PRO A 491 25.10 12.08 -0.09
CA PRO A 491 25.11 11.37 -1.37
C PRO A 491 23.69 11.14 -1.91
N THR A 492 23.49 11.28 -3.21
CA THR A 492 22.19 11.07 -3.85
C THR A 492 21.90 9.58 -4.06
N ALA A 493 20.64 9.16 -3.96
CA ALA A 493 20.23 7.78 -4.23
C ALA A 493 20.50 7.39 -5.70
N VAL A 494 20.98 6.16 -5.91
CA VAL A 494 21.45 5.65 -7.21
C VAL A 494 20.55 4.56 -7.76
N ARG A 495 20.43 4.48 -9.10
CA ARG A 495 19.72 3.39 -9.78
C ARG A 495 20.54 2.10 -9.70
N ARG A 496 19.86 0.99 -9.41
CA ARG A 496 20.40 -0.37 -9.43
C ARG A 496 20.04 -1.05 -10.76
N SER A 497 20.68 -2.18 -11.03
CA SER A 497 20.58 -2.96 -12.27
C SER A 497 19.15 -3.29 -12.73
N GLY A 498 18.22 -3.47 -11.78
CA GLY A 498 16.79 -3.59 -12.03
C GLY A 498 16.23 -4.98 -11.74
N TYR A 499 15.18 -5.32 -12.46
CA TYR A 499 14.37 -6.52 -12.32
C TYR A 499 14.27 -7.20 -13.69
N ALA A 500 15.04 -8.26 -13.94
CA ALA A 500 14.99 -9.01 -15.19
C ALA A 500 15.32 -10.50 -14.96
N PRO A 501 14.33 -11.37 -14.73
CA PRO A 501 14.53 -12.81 -14.62
C PRO A 501 15.06 -13.42 -15.94
N THR A 502 15.56 -14.65 -15.85
CA THR A 502 15.62 -15.54 -17.01
C THR A 502 14.22 -16.03 -17.31
N LEU A 503 13.66 -15.62 -18.43
CA LEU A 503 12.42 -16.19 -18.96
C LEU A 503 12.78 -17.47 -19.72
N ASP A 504 12.26 -18.62 -19.29
CA ASP A 504 12.20 -19.84 -20.10
C ASP A 504 11.19 -19.67 -21.26
N ASP A 505 10.84 -20.75 -21.98
CA ASP A 505 9.83 -20.78 -23.07
C ASP A 505 8.39 -20.52 -22.55
N GLY A 506 8.14 -19.31 -22.05
CA GLY A 506 6.81 -18.78 -21.77
C GLY A 506 5.99 -18.51 -23.04
N PRO A 507 4.74 -18.00 -22.91
CA PRO A 507 3.87 -17.79 -24.06
C PRO A 507 4.49 -16.82 -25.07
N VAL A 508 4.80 -17.32 -26.27
CA VAL A 508 5.43 -16.56 -27.35
C VAL A 508 4.55 -15.37 -27.76
N PRO A 509 5.07 -14.12 -27.83
CA PRO A 509 4.39 -13.05 -27.11
C PRO A 509 3.96 -11.84 -27.94
N GLN A 510 3.21 -10.94 -27.29
CA GLN A 510 3.06 -9.53 -27.67
C GLN A 510 3.53 -8.65 -26.49
N VAL A 511 4.85 -8.64 -26.22
CA VAL A 511 5.44 -7.80 -25.17
C VAL A 511 5.14 -6.33 -25.45
N ARG A 512 4.76 -5.60 -24.40
CA ARG A 512 4.57 -4.15 -24.41
C ARG A 512 5.59 -3.48 -23.48
N GLU A 513 5.90 -2.22 -23.80
CA GLU A 513 6.86 -1.39 -23.08
C GLU A 513 6.20 -0.10 -22.59
N VAL A 514 6.58 0.33 -21.38
CA VAL A 514 6.12 1.54 -20.69
C VAL A 514 7.31 2.20 -20.02
N GLN A 515 7.51 3.50 -20.25
CA GLN A 515 8.57 4.27 -19.58
C GLN A 515 8.00 4.95 -18.32
N LEU A 516 8.65 4.76 -17.18
CA LEU A 516 8.21 5.30 -15.90
C LEU A 516 8.98 6.56 -15.51
N ASN A 517 8.33 7.44 -14.74
CA ASN A 517 8.89 8.74 -14.38
C ASN A 517 10.05 8.70 -13.36
N ASP A 518 10.34 7.52 -12.80
CA ASP A 518 11.59 7.21 -12.09
C ASP A 518 12.80 6.98 -13.03
N GLY A 519 12.58 6.97 -14.35
CA GLY A 519 13.58 6.70 -15.38
C GLY A 519 13.83 5.21 -15.63
N SER A 520 12.88 4.34 -15.30
CA SER A 520 12.88 2.92 -15.67
C SER A 520 12.04 2.63 -16.92
N LEU A 521 12.29 1.47 -17.53
CA LEU A 521 11.55 0.89 -18.63
C LEU A 521 10.91 -0.42 -18.14
N LEU A 522 9.59 -0.48 -18.17
CA LEU A 522 8.76 -1.61 -17.76
C LEU A 522 8.37 -2.43 -19.00
N ARG A 523 8.71 -3.73 -19.04
CA ARG A 523 8.22 -4.69 -20.03
C ARG A 523 7.17 -5.58 -19.39
N TYR A 524 6.00 -5.71 -20.02
CA TYR A 524 4.92 -6.60 -19.58
C TYR A 524 4.30 -7.37 -20.76
N THR A 525 3.56 -8.43 -20.45
CA THR A 525 2.76 -9.18 -21.43
C THR A 525 1.45 -9.63 -20.80
N TRP A 526 0.48 -10.01 -21.64
CA TRP A 526 -0.83 -10.43 -21.19
C TRP A 526 -0.88 -11.95 -20.97
N TYR A 527 -1.29 -12.36 -19.77
CA TYR A 527 -1.55 -13.75 -19.43
C TYR A 527 -3.05 -13.95 -19.21
N ARG A 528 -3.58 -15.10 -19.62
CA ARG A 528 -4.87 -15.59 -19.12
C ARG A 528 -4.74 -15.73 -17.61
N PHE A 529 -5.70 -15.24 -16.84
CA PHE A 529 -5.48 -14.93 -15.42
C PHE A 529 -4.91 -16.11 -14.60
N VAL A 530 -5.41 -17.34 -14.76
CA VAL A 530 -4.91 -18.52 -14.01
C VAL A 530 -3.65 -19.18 -14.60
N ASP A 531 -3.15 -18.66 -15.72
CA ASP A 531 -1.92 -19.11 -16.37
C ASP A 531 -0.75 -18.14 -16.03
N GLN A 532 -0.99 -17.12 -15.17
CA GLN A 532 0.04 -16.19 -14.72
C GLN A 532 1.04 -16.88 -13.76
N PRO A 533 2.32 -16.47 -13.73
CA PRO A 533 3.35 -17.14 -12.93
C PRO A 533 3.03 -17.22 -11.42
N ALA A 534 2.40 -16.18 -10.86
CA ALA A 534 1.98 -16.14 -9.46
C ALA A 534 0.88 -17.16 -9.10
N ILE A 535 0.08 -17.63 -10.07
CA ILE A 535 -0.93 -18.70 -9.89
C ILE A 535 -0.34 -20.08 -10.21
N GLU A 536 0.54 -20.18 -11.21
CA GLU A 536 1.25 -21.44 -11.49
C GLU A 536 2.05 -21.93 -10.28
N ALA A 537 2.73 -21.01 -9.59
CA ALA A 537 3.47 -21.27 -8.35
C ALA A 537 2.58 -21.70 -7.14
N LEU A 538 1.25 -21.67 -7.27
CA LEU A 538 0.32 -22.23 -6.27
C LEU A 538 -0.03 -23.70 -6.52
N GLU A 539 0.38 -24.31 -7.64
CA GLU A 539 0.08 -25.70 -8.01
C GLU A 539 -1.43 -26.04 -7.98
N LEU A 540 -2.30 -25.08 -8.31
CA LEU A 540 -3.76 -25.28 -8.29
C LEU A 540 -4.20 -26.36 -9.28
N THR A 541 -5.15 -27.21 -8.86
CA THR A 541 -5.74 -28.23 -9.73
C THR A 541 -6.47 -27.59 -10.92
N ALA A 542 -6.62 -28.33 -12.02
CA ALA A 542 -7.35 -27.88 -13.20
C ALA A 542 -8.80 -27.43 -12.90
N GLN A 543 -9.47 -28.04 -11.90
CA GLN A 543 -10.78 -27.59 -11.45
C GLN A 543 -10.70 -26.22 -10.74
N GLN A 544 -9.79 -26.06 -9.78
CA GLN A 544 -9.60 -24.79 -9.06
C GLN A 544 -9.23 -23.65 -10.03
N LYS A 545 -8.34 -23.91 -10.99
CA LYS A 545 -8.03 -22.94 -12.06
C LYS A 545 -9.25 -22.61 -12.92
N THR A 546 -10.13 -23.57 -13.21
CA THR A 546 -11.35 -23.32 -14.01
C THR A 546 -12.37 -22.48 -13.23
N GLU A 547 -12.59 -22.78 -11.95
CA GLU A 547 -13.50 -22.02 -11.09
C GLU A 547 -12.99 -20.58 -10.86
N LEU A 548 -11.70 -20.42 -10.51
CA LEU A 548 -11.07 -19.12 -10.28
C LEU A 548 -11.02 -18.24 -11.54
N GLN A 549 -10.73 -18.83 -12.71
CA GLN A 549 -10.79 -18.12 -13.99
C GLN A 549 -12.19 -17.54 -14.24
N SER A 550 -13.25 -18.32 -13.98
CA SER A 550 -14.63 -17.86 -14.19
C SER A 550 -15.04 -16.74 -13.23
N VAL A 551 -14.55 -16.75 -11.99
CA VAL A 551 -14.74 -15.64 -11.04
C VAL A 551 -14.06 -14.35 -11.54
N VAL A 552 -12.85 -14.45 -12.09
CA VAL A 552 -12.11 -13.30 -12.61
C VAL A 552 -12.70 -12.79 -13.94
N GLU A 553 -13.27 -13.66 -14.77
CA GLU A 553 -14.05 -13.27 -15.95
C GLU A 553 -15.31 -12.49 -15.57
N GLN A 554 -15.98 -12.86 -14.47
CA GLN A 554 -17.10 -12.08 -13.93
C GLN A 554 -16.66 -10.71 -13.42
N ILE A 555 -15.56 -10.63 -12.66
CA ILE A 555 -14.97 -9.36 -12.20
C ILE A 555 -14.69 -8.43 -13.39
N HIS A 556 -13.97 -8.90 -14.40
CA HIS A 556 -13.60 -8.09 -15.57
C HIS A 556 -14.79 -7.65 -16.43
N THR A 557 -15.91 -8.37 -16.37
CA THR A 557 -17.14 -8.05 -17.12
C THR A 557 -18.07 -7.11 -16.36
N GLN A 558 -18.15 -7.21 -15.03
CA GLN A 558 -19.18 -6.52 -14.23
C GLN A 558 -18.65 -5.32 -13.44
N TRP A 559 -17.37 -5.29 -13.07
CA TRP A 559 -16.78 -4.18 -12.32
C TRP A 559 -16.07 -3.20 -13.26
N ASP A 560 -16.51 -1.94 -13.24
CA ASP A 560 -16.04 -0.83 -14.07
C ASP A 560 -15.49 0.33 -13.20
N GLN A 561 -15.17 1.47 -13.82
CA GLN A 561 -14.71 2.68 -13.12
C GLN A 561 -15.85 3.44 -12.42
N GLN A 562 -17.07 2.91 -12.35
CA GLN A 562 -18.22 3.49 -11.62
C GLN A 562 -18.61 2.61 -10.42
N THR A 563 -17.87 1.53 -10.17
CA THR A 563 -18.12 0.56 -9.10
C THR A 563 -17.50 1.04 -7.79
N GLU A 564 -18.32 1.40 -6.81
CA GLU A 564 -17.88 2.11 -5.59
C GLU A 564 -17.34 1.17 -4.50
N PHE A 565 -16.01 0.96 -4.45
CA PHE A 565 -15.35 0.16 -3.40
C PHE A 565 -14.90 0.97 -2.18
N ILE A 566 -14.67 2.26 -2.37
CA ILE A 566 -14.24 3.23 -1.35
C ILE A 566 -15.19 4.43 -1.46
N LYS A 567 -15.73 4.92 -0.35
CA LYS A 567 -16.54 6.15 -0.35
C LYS A 567 -15.64 7.36 -0.66
N PRO A 568 -16.09 8.37 -1.44
CA PRO A 568 -15.30 9.56 -1.76
C PRO A 568 -14.70 10.24 -0.52
N PRO A 569 -13.51 10.87 -0.63
CA PRO A 569 -12.82 11.50 0.49
C PRO A 569 -13.59 12.70 1.03
N SER A 570 -13.53 12.93 2.34
CA SER A 570 -14.22 14.03 2.99
C SER A 570 -13.61 15.41 2.68
N GLN A 571 -12.29 15.49 2.41
CA GLN A 571 -11.64 16.71 1.89
C GLN A 571 -10.46 16.37 0.97
N GLY A 572 -10.17 17.24 -0.01
CA GLY A 572 -8.99 17.15 -0.88
C GLY A 572 -9.30 16.62 -2.29
N GLU A 573 -8.25 16.45 -3.08
CA GLU A 573 -8.32 16.00 -4.48
C GLU A 573 -7.61 14.64 -4.61
N LEU A 574 -8.10 13.77 -5.48
CA LEU A 574 -7.49 12.46 -5.74
C LEU A 574 -6.19 12.63 -6.55
N VAL A 575 -5.25 11.71 -6.37
CA VAL A 575 -4.01 11.67 -7.15
C VAL A 575 -4.24 11.05 -8.54
N GLU A 576 -3.58 11.56 -9.58
CA GLU A 576 -3.45 10.86 -10.86
C GLU A 576 -2.29 9.84 -10.78
N LEU A 577 -2.57 8.55 -10.98
CA LEU A 577 -1.53 7.54 -11.20
C LEU A 577 -0.78 7.87 -12.50
N GLN A 578 0.49 7.48 -12.63
CA GLN A 578 1.19 7.68 -13.89
C GLN A 578 0.41 7.03 -15.05
N GLN A 579 0.00 7.83 -16.04
CA GLN A 579 -0.97 7.42 -17.05
C GLN A 579 -0.54 6.20 -17.88
N GLU A 580 0.77 6.00 -18.09
CA GLU A 580 1.29 4.83 -18.80
C GLU A 580 1.16 3.50 -18.01
N LEU A 581 0.83 3.55 -16.72
CA LEU A 581 0.45 2.36 -15.93
C LEU A 581 -0.99 1.91 -16.21
N ILE A 582 -1.85 2.81 -16.70
CA ILE A 582 -3.24 2.50 -17.07
C ILE A 582 -3.23 1.91 -18.49
N VAL A 583 -3.67 0.67 -18.63
CA VAL A 583 -3.43 -0.13 -19.84
C VAL A 583 -4.71 -0.72 -20.42
N GLU A 584 -4.85 -0.62 -21.74
CA GLU A 584 -5.94 -1.24 -22.50
C GLU A 584 -5.60 -2.69 -22.89
N PRO A 585 -6.45 -3.69 -22.58
CA PRO A 585 -6.29 -5.06 -23.08
C PRO A 585 -6.22 -5.13 -24.61
N PRO A 586 -5.39 -6.02 -25.20
CA PRO A 586 -5.42 -6.29 -26.63
C PRO A 586 -6.72 -7.02 -27.04
N PRO A 587 -7.13 -6.93 -28.32
CA PRO A 587 -8.32 -7.61 -28.82
C PRO A 587 -8.32 -9.12 -28.55
N GLY A 588 -9.37 -9.63 -27.92
CA GLY A 588 -9.50 -11.02 -27.48
C GLY A 588 -8.94 -11.32 -26.08
N ALA A 589 -8.45 -10.31 -25.36
CA ALA A 589 -7.97 -10.40 -23.97
C ALA A 589 -8.72 -9.45 -23.02
N GLU A 590 -9.85 -8.88 -23.43
CA GLU A 590 -10.60 -7.87 -22.68
C GLU A 590 -11.17 -8.41 -21.36
N VAL A 591 -11.45 -9.72 -21.30
CA VAL A 591 -12.06 -10.40 -20.15
C VAL A 591 -11.25 -11.64 -19.80
N GLY A 592 -10.85 -11.78 -18.52
CA GLY A 592 -10.16 -12.98 -18.02
C GLY A 592 -8.65 -13.03 -18.27
N TRP A 593 -8.04 -11.92 -18.69
CA TRP A 593 -6.58 -11.77 -18.85
C TRP A 593 -6.06 -10.58 -18.03
N VAL A 594 -4.77 -10.59 -17.69
CA VAL A 594 -4.11 -9.55 -16.90
C VAL A 594 -2.71 -9.19 -17.45
N PRO A 595 -2.25 -7.94 -17.28
CA PRO A 595 -0.90 -7.52 -17.67
C PRO A 595 0.10 -7.88 -16.56
N VAL A 596 1.02 -8.80 -16.84
CA VAL A 596 2.06 -9.23 -15.90
C VAL A 596 3.41 -8.66 -16.33
N VAL A 597 4.10 -8.00 -15.41
CA VAL A 597 5.46 -7.49 -15.65
C VAL A 597 6.44 -8.64 -15.78
N ILE A 598 7.28 -8.59 -16.81
CA ILE A 598 8.36 -9.55 -17.07
C ILE A 598 9.76 -8.93 -16.92
N SER A 599 9.87 -7.59 -16.86
CA SER A 599 11.07 -6.89 -16.38
C SER A 599 10.83 -5.40 -16.12
N GLN A 600 11.64 -4.80 -15.25
CA GLN A 600 11.78 -3.36 -15.06
C GLN A 600 13.29 -3.02 -15.01
N THR A 601 13.82 -2.40 -16.07
CA THR A 601 15.24 -2.01 -16.18
C THR A 601 15.38 -0.48 -16.18
N ALA A 602 16.60 0.06 -16.17
CA ALA A 602 16.78 1.47 -16.49
C ALA A 602 16.29 1.75 -17.93
N ALA A 603 15.72 2.93 -18.18
CA ALA A 603 15.51 3.42 -19.54
C ALA A 603 16.86 3.85 -20.16
N GLY A 604 16.99 3.65 -21.48
CA GLY A 604 18.20 3.96 -22.26
C GLY A 604 18.28 5.37 -22.80
#